data_AF-A0A9P9NS80-F1
#
_entry.id   AF-A0A9P9NS80-F1
#
_cell.length_a   1.000
_cell.length_b   1.000
_cell.length_c   1.000
_cell.angle_alpha   90.00
_cell.angle_beta   90.00
_cell.angle_gamma   90.00
#
_symmetry.space_group_name_H-M   'P 1'
#
loop_
_entity.id
_entity.type
_entity.pdbx_description
1 polymer ?
#
loop_
_entity_poly.entity_id
_entity_poly.type
_entity_poly.pdbx_seq_one_letter_code
_entity_poly.pdbx_strand_id
1 'polypeptide(L)'
;MARRPRNCQWNCGLTIGVLILCGLIRFAVFAPISNYWSHTTKHDNLFRKYELLRNGTYSAEIVTGEKIADIAGTFCFFWNFVVWLPSFWFPPPLNLPFTAADIAVAVLLIMATSYQTGYSPHSKRACDPVRNADFRNMHRPLGTDESLFEAMARLDSLLTTPKRMCETFVEEWQYGIALSLFYVLISLLNIIAFVVSYRDAKKAGQSLRGMTLETIKGSFVVLRGVVRFLWLTCIAFLYYLPQLVFRCLPLSFKAPVRIGRRHVVKAALGMEQQTEMKVMKLTTDVSKMRSEKKRYRGGDGAGTPLAEFLSIYDMLILVTEQLHYIDMVNLSRVSKSVRESVLPLQDYDRRISVFKLYTCHGSEKWRCWMCENQICKTCSQRPLIPLTTLLHHLDYCTPYCTPCYNTRIARHRTPPSERLKRPYCDCAPRPANPNLYMRFMKGSSHYKSYQASLPKKAREVCRNCNLHNDMELLALRERRTIKELQEGRRSANGQVWSKCSRVTCGRDLGTGPRWWICTRIGGCGKECTSWVHGQWGSKSGENKDKSTTGEEAV
;
A
#
# COMPACT_ATOMS: atom_id res chain seq x y z
N MET A 1 40.07 2.21 31.42
CA MET A 1 39.47 1.42 30.30
C MET A 1 38.26 0.65 30.81
N ALA A 2 37.05 1.21 30.71
CA ALA A 2 35.82 0.51 31.06
C ALA A 2 35.51 -0.54 29.98
N ARG A 3 35.71 -1.83 30.28
CA ARG A 3 35.29 -2.92 29.41
C ARG A 3 33.78 -2.78 29.20
N ARG A 4 33.35 -2.45 27.97
CA ARG A 4 31.94 -2.49 27.58
C ARG A 4 31.38 -3.83 28.08
N PRO A 5 30.27 -3.84 28.85
CA PRO A 5 29.64 -5.09 29.22
C PRO A 5 29.33 -5.81 27.91
N ARG A 6 29.94 -6.98 27.71
CA ARG A 6 29.53 -7.87 26.63
C ARG A 6 28.06 -8.08 26.87
N ASN A 7 27.23 -7.62 25.91
CA ASN A 7 25.82 -7.94 25.88
C ASN A 7 25.74 -9.46 25.83
N CYS A 8 25.72 -10.10 27.00
CA CYS A 8 25.42 -11.50 27.17
C CYS A 8 23.97 -11.62 26.71
N GLN A 9 23.79 -11.92 25.42
CA GLN A 9 22.53 -12.43 24.95
C GLN A 9 22.34 -13.74 25.71
N TRP A 10 21.53 -13.69 26.76
CA TRP A 10 21.09 -14.80 27.63
C TRP A 10 20.29 -15.88 26.89
N ASN A 11 20.52 -16.02 25.59
CA ASN A 11 19.94 -17.04 24.74
C ASN A 11 20.88 -18.24 24.73
N CYS A 12 21.04 -18.90 25.88
CA CYS A 12 21.47 -20.29 25.86
C CYS A 12 20.42 -21.03 25.01
N GLY A 13 20.74 -21.34 23.76
CA GLY A 13 19.80 -21.98 22.83
C GLY A 13 19.14 -23.24 23.41
N LEU A 14 19.80 -23.87 24.39
CA LEU A 14 19.28 -24.97 25.20
C LEU A 14 18.01 -24.60 25.99
N THR A 15 17.96 -23.47 26.71
CA THR A 15 16.80 -23.11 27.54
C THR A 15 15.60 -22.75 26.67
N ILE A 16 15.84 -22.02 25.57
CA ILE A 16 14.81 -21.73 24.56
C ILE A 16 14.32 -23.02 23.92
N GLY A 17 15.23 -23.95 23.57
CA GLY A 17 14.87 -25.26 23.02
C GLY A 17 13.99 -26.08 23.95
N VAL A 18 14.29 -26.09 25.26
CA VAL A 18 13.47 -26.77 26.27
C VAL A 18 12.08 -26.13 26.38
N LEU A 19 11.97 -24.80 26.40
CA LEU A 19 10.66 -24.12 26.44
C LEU A 19 9.82 -24.39 25.19
N ILE A 20 10.44 -24.41 24.01
CA ILE A 20 9.78 -24.79 22.75
C ILE A 20 9.28 -26.23 22.83
N LEU A 21 10.10 -27.17 23.33
CA LEU A 21 9.71 -28.55 23.52
C LEU A 21 8.51 -28.68 24.49
N CYS A 22 8.53 -27.97 25.62
CA CYS A 22 7.39 -27.92 26.55
C CYS A 22 6.12 -27.39 25.86
N GLY A 23 6.23 -26.32 25.06
CA GLY A 23 5.11 -25.77 24.30
C GLY A 23 4.57 -26.73 23.23
N LEU A 24 5.43 -27.52 22.59
CA LEU A 24 5.03 -28.57 21.65
C LEU A 24 4.35 -29.75 22.34
N ILE A 25 4.85 -30.20 23.49
CA ILE A 25 4.21 -31.25 24.29
C ILE A 25 2.82 -30.77 24.72
N ARG A 26 2.70 -29.55 25.25
CA ARG A 26 1.42 -28.92 25.62
C ARG A 26 0.44 -28.84 24.44
N PHE A 27 0.94 -28.57 23.23
CA PHE A 27 0.12 -28.61 22.02
C PHE A 27 -0.39 -30.02 21.73
N ALA A 28 0.51 -31.02 21.76
CA ALA A 28 0.19 -32.40 21.47
C ALA A 28 -0.83 -33.00 22.46
N VAL A 29 -0.78 -32.60 23.74
CA VAL A 29 -1.70 -33.10 24.76
C VAL A 29 -3.10 -32.46 24.72
N PHE A 30 -3.37 -31.46 23.89
CA PHE A 30 -4.73 -30.88 23.81
C PHE A 30 -5.80 -31.92 23.48
N ALA A 31 -5.53 -32.79 22.51
CA ALA A 31 -6.47 -33.83 22.10
C ALA A 31 -6.77 -34.83 23.25
N PRO A 32 -5.76 -35.48 23.88
CA PRO A 32 -6.03 -36.38 25.00
C PRO A 32 -6.62 -35.69 26.23
N ILE A 33 -6.23 -34.44 26.55
CA ILE A 33 -6.85 -33.68 27.66
C ILE A 33 -8.33 -33.42 27.36
N SER A 34 -8.68 -33.06 26.12
CA SER A 34 -10.07 -32.79 25.74
C SER A 34 -10.94 -34.05 25.86
N ASN A 35 -10.41 -35.20 25.45
CA ASN A 35 -11.11 -36.48 25.61
C ASN A 35 -11.25 -36.85 27.08
N TYR A 36 -10.17 -36.78 27.87
CA TYR A 36 -10.19 -37.04 29.30
C TYR A 36 -11.24 -36.18 30.01
N TRP A 37 -11.21 -34.86 29.79
CA TRP A 37 -12.19 -33.92 30.33
C TRP A 37 -13.63 -34.27 29.91
N SER A 38 -13.85 -34.63 28.64
CA SER A 38 -15.18 -35.03 28.19
C SER A 38 -15.67 -36.32 28.84
N HIS A 39 -14.80 -37.27 29.16
CA HIS A 39 -15.18 -38.53 29.82
C HIS A 39 -15.48 -38.28 31.30
N THR A 40 -14.55 -37.65 32.02
CA THR A 40 -14.66 -37.39 33.46
C THR A 40 -15.92 -36.57 33.78
N THR A 41 -16.19 -35.51 33.01
CA THR A 41 -17.38 -34.68 33.19
C THR A 41 -18.68 -35.43 32.85
N LYS A 42 -18.67 -36.37 31.90
CA LYS A 42 -19.86 -37.19 31.62
C LYS A 42 -20.13 -38.17 32.76
N HIS A 43 -19.10 -38.86 33.24
CA HIS A 43 -19.24 -39.83 34.32
C HIS A 43 -19.67 -39.15 35.62
N ASP A 44 -19.02 -38.05 36.05
CA ASP A 44 -19.41 -37.32 37.25
C ASP A 44 -20.83 -36.72 37.14
N ASN A 45 -21.24 -36.21 35.97
CA ASN A 45 -22.62 -35.76 35.78
C ASN A 45 -23.65 -36.90 35.94
N LEU A 46 -23.32 -38.13 35.53
CA LEU A 46 -24.19 -39.30 35.78
C LEU A 46 -24.30 -39.58 37.29
N PHE A 47 -23.18 -39.57 38.02
CA PHE A 47 -23.17 -39.74 39.48
C PHE A 47 -23.94 -38.63 40.21
N ARG A 48 -23.88 -37.37 39.73
CA ARG A 48 -24.64 -36.25 40.30
C ARG A 48 -26.13 -36.34 40.01
N LYS A 49 -26.50 -36.81 38.82
CA LYS A 49 -27.89 -36.85 38.34
C LYS A 49 -28.70 -37.97 38.99
N TYR A 50 -28.09 -39.13 39.23
CA TYR A 50 -28.81 -40.32 39.67
C TYR A 50 -28.46 -40.71 41.10
N GLU A 51 -29.42 -40.59 42.01
CA GLU A 51 -29.26 -40.88 43.43
C GLU A 51 -28.85 -42.34 43.72
N LEU A 52 -29.28 -43.29 42.88
CA LEU A 52 -28.90 -44.71 42.95
C LEU A 52 -27.38 -44.90 42.92
N LEU A 53 -26.66 -44.10 42.15
CA LEU A 53 -25.20 -44.18 42.03
C LEU A 53 -24.48 -43.52 43.21
N ARG A 54 -25.17 -42.65 43.97
CA ARG A 54 -24.59 -41.82 45.04
C ARG A 54 -24.86 -42.36 46.44
N ASN A 55 -26.01 -42.99 46.69
CA ASN A 55 -26.48 -43.37 48.03
C ASN A 55 -25.79 -44.62 48.63
N GLY A 56 -24.52 -44.88 48.28
CA GLY A 56 -23.73 -45.95 48.88
C GLY A 56 -24.08 -47.37 48.41
N THR A 57 -24.94 -47.52 47.40
CA THR A 57 -25.16 -48.81 46.74
C THR A 57 -23.87 -49.32 46.11
N TYR A 58 -23.08 -48.43 45.51
CA TYR A 58 -21.73 -48.73 45.01
C TYR A 58 -20.67 -48.15 45.96
N SER A 59 -19.42 -48.64 45.85
CA SER A 59 -18.32 -48.17 46.71
C SER A 59 -18.20 -46.64 46.68
N ALA A 60 -18.17 -46.02 47.87
CA ALA A 60 -18.00 -44.57 48.02
C ALA A 60 -16.69 -44.06 47.40
N GLU A 61 -15.71 -44.94 47.23
CA GLU A 61 -14.44 -44.65 46.57
C GLU A 61 -14.62 -44.32 45.09
N ILE A 62 -15.60 -44.94 44.40
CA ILE A 62 -15.89 -44.68 42.99
C ILE A 62 -16.44 -43.27 42.84
N VAL A 63 -17.44 -42.90 43.63
CA VAL A 63 -18.05 -41.57 43.61
C VAL A 63 -17.02 -40.49 43.94
N THR A 64 -16.15 -40.76 44.91
CA THR A 64 -15.08 -39.84 45.30
C THR A 64 -14.02 -39.72 44.20
N GLY A 65 -13.63 -40.85 43.60
CA GLY A 65 -12.65 -40.90 42.52
C GLY A 65 -13.10 -40.13 41.28
N GLU A 66 -14.34 -40.35 40.84
CA GLU A 66 -14.92 -39.67 39.66
C GLU A 66 -15.10 -38.18 39.88
N LYS A 67 -15.49 -37.76 41.10
CA LYS A 67 -15.53 -36.33 41.45
C LYS A 67 -14.15 -35.69 41.40
N ILE A 68 -13.12 -36.37 41.89
CA ILE A 68 -11.73 -35.88 41.82
C ILE A 68 -11.27 -35.84 40.36
N ALA A 69 -11.62 -36.84 39.55
CA ALA A 69 -11.28 -36.92 38.14
C ALA A 69 -11.93 -35.79 37.31
N ASP A 70 -13.19 -35.44 37.55
CA ASP A 70 -13.86 -34.29 36.93
C ASP A 70 -13.18 -32.95 37.28
N ILE A 71 -12.89 -32.74 38.57
CA ILE A 71 -12.19 -31.52 39.04
C ILE A 71 -10.80 -31.43 38.40
N ALA A 72 -10.03 -32.52 38.43
CA ALA A 72 -8.69 -32.58 37.86
C ALA A 72 -8.70 -32.39 36.34
N GLY A 73 -9.61 -33.07 35.63
CA GLY A 73 -9.76 -32.97 34.17
C GLY A 73 -10.17 -31.57 33.72
N THR A 74 -11.16 -30.98 34.39
CA THR A 74 -11.62 -29.61 34.12
C THR A 74 -10.50 -28.60 34.36
N PHE A 75 -9.83 -28.66 35.51
CA PHE A 75 -8.72 -27.76 35.81
C PHE A 75 -7.57 -27.92 34.82
N CYS A 76 -7.18 -29.17 34.51
CA CYS A 76 -6.13 -29.49 33.54
C CYS A 76 -6.43 -28.91 32.13
N PHE A 77 -7.66 -29.08 31.64
CA PHE A 77 -8.08 -28.56 30.34
C PHE A 77 -7.96 -27.04 30.23
N PHE A 78 -8.59 -26.32 31.17
CA PHE A 78 -8.56 -24.85 31.14
C PHE A 78 -7.14 -24.31 31.42
N TRP A 79 -6.39 -24.94 32.32
CA TRP A 79 -5.01 -24.57 32.59
C TRP A 79 -4.11 -24.74 31.36
N ASN A 80 -4.23 -25.86 30.64
CA ASN A 80 -3.46 -26.06 29.41
C ASN A 80 -3.81 -25.02 28.35
N PHE A 81 -5.09 -24.69 28.21
CA PHE A 81 -5.55 -23.66 27.27
C PHE A 81 -4.94 -22.29 27.58
N VAL A 82 -4.95 -21.89 28.85
CA VAL A 82 -4.42 -20.58 29.28
C VAL A 82 -2.91 -20.52 29.13
N VAL A 83 -2.18 -21.59 29.44
CA VAL A 83 -0.73 -21.55 29.61
C VAL A 83 0.07 -22.02 28.39
N TRP A 84 -0.57 -22.70 27.43
CA TRP A 84 0.11 -23.17 26.22
C TRP A 84 0.84 -22.04 25.46
N LEU A 85 0.17 -20.92 25.21
CA LEU A 85 0.76 -19.76 24.53
C LEU A 85 1.81 -19.04 25.39
N PRO A 86 1.51 -18.66 26.66
CA PRO A 86 2.49 -18.14 27.62
C PRO A 86 3.79 -18.96 27.75
N SER A 87 3.71 -20.28 27.64
CA SER A 87 4.88 -21.17 27.81
C SER A 87 6.02 -20.88 26.82
N PHE A 88 5.72 -20.32 25.64
CA PHE A 88 6.75 -19.89 24.69
C PHE A 88 7.40 -18.55 25.04
N TRP A 89 6.76 -17.75 25.90
CA TRP A 89 7.10 -16.34 26.08
C TRP A 89 7.68 -15.99 27.45
N PHE A 90 7.43 -16.81 28.47
CA PHE A 90 7.94 -16.58 29.82
C PHE A 90 9.19 -17.43 30.07
N PRO A 91 10.40 -16.86 29.97
CA PRO A 91 11.63 -17.59 30.28
C PRO A 91 11.76 -17.79 31.80
N PRO A 92 12.63 -18.69 32.25
CA PRO A 92 13.04 -18.72 33.63
C PRO A 92 13.59 -17.35 34.08
N PRO A 93 13.25 -16.89 35.30
CA PRO A 93 12.51 -17.58 36.37
C PRO A 93 11.00 -17.39 36.32
N LEU A 94 10.47 -16.63 35.35
CA LEU A 94 9.04 -16.31 35.27
C LEU A 94 8.18 -17.54 34.96
N ASN A 95 8.78 -18.63 34.48
CA ASN A 95 8.10 -19.91 34.26
C ASN A 95 7.81 -20.70 35.57
N LEU A 96 8.39 -20.33 36.72
CA LEU A 96 8.27 -21.09 37.97
C LEU A 96 6.83 -21.20 38.51
N PRO A 97 6.01 -20.13 38.56
CA PRO A 97 4.62 -20.25 38.99
C PRO A 97 3.82 -21.22 38.11
N PHE A 98 4.09 -21.21 36.79
CA PHE A 98 3.47 -22.14 35.86
C PHE A 98 3.91 -23.58 36.13
N THR A 99 5.19 -23.78 36.44
CA THR A 99 5.76 -25.08 36.80
C THR A 99 5.14 -25.64 38.08
N ALA A 100 4.93 -24.79 39.10
CA ALA A 100 4.28 -25.18 40.34
C ALA A 100 2.83 -25.61 40.12
N ALA A 101 2.10 -24.88 39.29
CA ALA A 101 0.75 -25.26 38.90
C ALA A 101 0.73 -26.55 38.05
N ASP A 102 1.69 -26.76 37.15
CA ASP A 102 1.83 -28.03 36.41
C ASP A 102 2.07 -29.23 37.34
N ILE A 103 2.88 -29.04 38.40
CA ILE A 103 3.09 -30.07 39.43
C ILE A 103 1.78 -30.34 40.17
N ALA A 104 1.02 -29.31 40.53
CA ALA A 104 -0.29 -29.48 41.17
C ALA A 104 -1.27 -30.25 40.26
N VAL A 105 -1.30 -29.94 38.96
CA VAL A 105 -2.09 -30.69 37.96
C VAL A 105 -1.65 -32.15 37.92
N ALA A 106 -0.34 -32.43 37.83
CA ALA A 106 0.18 -33.79 37.83
C ALA A 106 -0.22 -34.55 39.10
N VAL A 107 -0.11 -33.95 40.28
CA VAL A 107 -0.50 -34.58 41.55
C VAL A 107 -2.00 -34.90 41.55
N LEU A 108 -2.85 -33.96 41.12
CA LEU A 108 -4.30 -34.19 41.04
C LEU A 108 -4.65 -35.31 40.07
N LEU A 109 -4.01 -35.37 38.89
CA LEU A 109 -4.22 -36.45 37.92
C LEU A 109 -3.73 -37.80 38.45
N ILE A 110 -2.58 -37.85 39.13
CA ILE A 110 -2.06 -39.07 39.76
C ILE A 110 -3.03 -39.55 40.86
N MET A 111 -3.55 -38.63 41.69
CA MET A 111 -4.55 -38.97 42.70
C MET A 111 -5.83 -39.54 42.05
N ALA A 112 -6.39 -38.85 41.05
CA ALA A 112 -7.58 -39.32 40.32
C ALA A 112 -7.36 -40.72 39.73
N THR A 113 -6.24 -40.89 39.03
CA THR A 113 -5.87 -42.16 38.39
C THR A 113 -5.63 -43.27 39.42
N SER A 114 -5.06 -42.93 40.59
CA SER A 114 -4.85 -43.88 41.69
C SER A 114 -6.17 -44.38 42.26
N TYR A 115 -7.18 -43.51 42.43
CA TYR A 115 -8.53 -43.95 42.80
C TYR A 115 -9.15 -44.82 41.71
N GLN A 116 -9.04 -44.41 40.44
CA GLN A 116 -9.56 -45.15 39.29
C GLN A 116 -8.93 -46.52 39.13
N THR A 117 -7.69 -46.72 39.54
CA THR A 117 -7.01 -48.03 39.52
C THR A 117 -7.74 -49.07 40.38
N GLY A 118 -8.47 -48.64 41.42
CA GLY A 118 -9.26 -49.53 42.27
C GLY A 118 -10.52 -50.07 41.60
N TYR A 119 -11.06 -49.39 40.58
CA TYR A 119 -12.34 -49.77 39.99
C TYR A 119 -12.42 -49.82 38.45
N SER A 120 -11.59 -49.09 37.74
CA SER A 120 -11.57 -49.10 36.28
C SER A 120 -10.69 -50.26 35.77
N PRO A 121 -11.18 -51.10 34.85
CA PRO A 121 -10.34 -52.10 34.22
C PRO A 121 -9.24 -51.43 33.38
N HIS A 122 -8.02 -51.97 33.42
CA HIS A 122 -6.88 -51.37 32.70
C HIS A 122 -6.85 -51.71 31.19
N SER A 123 -7.74 -52.59 30.73
CA SER A 123 -7.81 -53.05 29.35
C SER A 123 -9.23 -53.12 28.84
N LYS A 124 -9.46 -52.59 27.64
CA LYS A 124 -10.76 -52.70 26.94
C LYS A 124 -11.21 -54.15 26.75
N ARG A 125 -10.28 -55.10 26.75
CA ARG A 125 -10.59 -56.54 26.64
C ARG A 125 -11.36 -57.05 27.88
N ALA A 126 -11.15 -56.45 29.05
CA ALA A 126 -11.88 -56.81 30.27
C ALA A 126 -13.34 -56.33 30.24
N CYS A 127 -13.68 -55.39 29.36
CA CYS A 127 -15.04 -54.90 29.13
C CYS A 127 -15.86 -55.76 28.16
N ASP A 128 -15.28 -56.82 27.59
CA ASP A 128 -15.99 -57.68 26.64
C ASP A 128 -16.69 -58.82 27.38
N PRO A 129 -18.04 -58.80 27.50
CA PRO A 129 -18.77 -59.79 28.29
C PRO A 129 -18.66 -61.21 27.71
N VAL A 130 -18.30 -61.35 26.43
CA VAL A 130 -18.06 -62.66 25.80
C VAL A 130 -16.73 -63.27 26.24
N ARG A 131 -15.73 -62.42 26.53
CA ARG A 131 -14.36 -62.84 26.85
C ARG A 131 -14.08 -62.84 28.35
N ASN A 132 -14.78 -62.00 29.11
CA ASN A 132 -14.62 -61.88 30.55
C ASN A 132 -15.92 -62.26 31.25
N ALA A 133 -15.99 -63.50 31.75
CA ALA A 133 -17.15 -63.99 32.49
C ALA A 133 -17.44 -63.16 33.75
N ASP A 134 -16.42 -62.53 34.33
CA ASP A 134 -16.54 -61.70 35.53
C ASP A 134 -17.04 -60.28 35.25
N PHE A 135 -17.30 -59.91 33.99
CA PHE A 135 -17.79 -58.58 33.63
C PHE A 135 -19.06 -58.20 34.40
N ARG A 136 -20.00 -59.14 34.59
CA ARG A 136 -21.24 -58.92 35.35
C ARG A 136 -21.03 -58.78 36.85
N ASN A 137 -19.91 -59.28 37.37
CA ASN A 137 -19.57 -59.24 38.79
C ASN A 137 -18.70 -58.02 39.15
N MET A 138 -18.22 -57.27 38.14
CA MET A 138 -17.34 -56.13 38.35
C MET A 138 -18.08 -55.00 39.08
N HIS A 139 -17.64 -54.71 40.30
CA HIS A 139 -18.28 -53.73 41.21
C HIS A 139 -19.77 -53.97 41.45
N ARG A 140 -20.19 -55.23 41.46
CA ARG A 140 -21.55 -55.62 41.80
C ARG A 140 -21.72 -55.62 43.32
N PRO A 141 -22.55 -54.75 43.92
CA PRO A 141 -22.79 -54.77 45.35
C PRO A 141 -23.65 -55.95 45.77
N LEU A 142 -23.46 -56.41 47.02
CA LEU A 142 -24.21 -57.53 47.60
C LEU A 142 -25.72 -57.24 47.55
N GLY A 143 -26.50 -58.14 46.95
CA GLY A 143 -27.96 -58.04 46.87
C GLY A 143 -28.52 -57.27 45.67
N THR A 144 -27.67 -56.87 44.71
CA THR A 144 -28.12 -56.29 43.42
C THR A 144 -27.85 -57.25 42.27
N ASP A 145 -28.57 -57.12 41.14
CA ASP A 145 -28.40 -57.97 39.95
C ASP A 145 -27.60 -57.34 38.81
N GLU A 146 -27.27 -56.06 38.92
CA GLU A 146 -26.59 -55.29 37.88
C GLU A 146 -25.20 -54.82 38.34
N SER A 147 -24.22 -54.89 37.44
CA SER A 147 -22.90 -54.28 37.66
C SER A 147 -22.97 -52.75 37.61
N LEU A 148 -21.93 -52.06 38.08
CA LEU A 148 -21.86 -50.59 37.99
C LEU A 148 -22.08 -50.09 36.56
N PHE A 149 -21.41 -50.73 35.58
CA PHE A 149 -21.48 -50.31 34.18
C PHE A 149 -22.83 -50.62 33.54
N GLU A 150 -23.50 -51.70 33.98
CA GLU A 150 -24.86 -52.02 33.56
C GLU A 150 -25.86 -50.99 34.09
N ALA A 151 -25.75 -50.63 35.37
CA ALA A 151 -26.59 -49.59 35.97
C ALA A 151 -26.36 -48.22 35.33
N MET A 152 -25.10 -47.83 35.11
CA MET A 152 -24.78 -46.56 34.44
C MET A 152 -25.28 -46.52 32.99
N ALA A 153 -25.13 -47.60 32.22
CA ALA A 153 -25.64 -47.67 30.85
C ALA A 153 -27.17 -47.69 30.79
N ARG A 154 -27.85 -48.32 31.76
CA ARG A 154 -29.31 -48.29 31.87
C ARG A 154 -29.82 -46.88 32.19
N LEU A 155 -29.14 -46.16 33.09
CA LEU A 155 -29.47 -44.79 33.45
C LEU A 155 -29.12 -43.78 32.34
N ASP A 156 -28.16 -44.11 31.48
CA ASP A 156 -27.78 -43.38 30.26
C ASP A 156 -28.30 -44.07 28.97
N SER A 157 -29.46 -44.73 29.06
CA SER A 157 -30.00 -45.67 28.05
C SER A 157 -30.22 -45.11 26.65
N LEU A 158 -30.13 -43.80 26.46
CA LEU A 158 -30.24 -43.16 25.15
C LEU A 158 -28.92 -43.13 24.37
N LEU A 159 -27.76 -43.36 25.02
CA LEU A 159 -26.47 -43.00 24.44
C LEU A 159 -25.40 -44.11 24.50
N THR A 160 -25.49 -45.09 25.41
CA THR A 160 -24.36 -46.04 25.61
C THR A 160 -24.79 -47.47 25.99
N THR A 161 -23.99 -48.47 25.62
CA THR A 161 -24.13 -49.87 26.07
C THR A 161 -23.23 -50.13 27.29
N PRO A 162 -23.50 -51.16 28.14
CA PRO A 162 -22.65 -51.47 29.30
C PRO A 162 -21.17 -51.68 28.94
N LYS A 163 -20.92 -52.39 27.83
CA LYS A 163 -19.57 -52.57 27.27
C LYS A 163 -18.93 -51.22 26.95
N ARG A 164 -19.65 -50.33 26.27
CA ARG A 164 -19.12 -49.02 25.89
C ARG A 164 -18.86 -48.14 27.11
N MET A 165 -19.73 -48.19 28.13
CA MET A 165 -19.51 -47.47 29.39
C MET A 165 -18.24 -47.97 30.09
N CYS A 166 -18.05 -49.29 30.18
CA CYS A 166 -16.79 -49.83 30.70
C CYS A 166 -15.58 -49.35 29.88
N GLU A 167 -15.67 -49.39 28.54
CA GLU A 167 -14.59 -48.90 27.67
C GLU A 167 -14.27 -47.41 27.88
N THR A 168 -15.25 -46.55 28.15
CA THR A 168 -14.99 -45.12 28.42
C THR A 168 -14.28 -44.90 29.75
N PHE A 169 -14.56 -45.70 30.78
CA PHE A 169 -13.78 -45.70 32.03
C PHE A 169 -12.34 -46.19 31.81
N VAL A 170 -12.13 -47.17 30.93
CA VAL A 170 -10.76 -47.59 30.56
C VAL A 170 -10.04 -46.48 29.80
N GLU A 171 -10.71 -45.86 28.82
CA GLU A 171 -10.15 -44.74 28.04
C GLU A 171 -9.78 -43.57 28.96
N GLU A 172 -10.65 -43.22 29.90
CA GLU A 172 -10.40 -42.20 30.91
C GLU A 172 -9.16 -42.51 31.74
N TRP A 173 -9.06 -43.70 32.32
CA TRP A 173 -7.90 -44.11 33.11
C TRP A 173 -6.60 -44.09 32.28
N GLN A 174 -6.65 -44.59 31.04
CA GLN A 174 -5.50 -44.58 30.13
C GLN A 174 -5.04 -43.15 29.80
N TYR A 175 -5.98 -42.24 29.55
CA TYR A 175 -5.66 -40.83 29.36
C TYR A 175 -5.13 -40.21 30.66
N GLY A 176 -5.70 -40.51 31.83
CA GLY A 176 -5.23 -40.05 33.13
C GLY A 176 -3.76 -40.38 33.38
N ILE A 177 -3.34 -41.62 33.10
CA ILE A 177 -1.93 -42.03 33.17
C ILE A 177 -1.06 -41.24 32.18
N ALA A 178 -1.47 -41.20 30.91
CA ALA A 178 -0.69 -40.54 29.87
C ALA A 178 -0.49 -39.05 30.18
N LEU A 179 -1.55 -38.36 30.60
CA LEU A 179 -1.52 -36.95 30.98
C LEU A 179 -0.66 -36.73 32.22
N SER A 180 -0.76 -37.58 33.23
CA SER A 180 0.11 -37.53 34.42
C SER A 180 1.59 -37.58 34.02
N LEU A 181 1.97 -38.51 33.13
CA LEU A 181 3.33 -38.66 32.64
C LEU A 181 3.80 -37.41 31.87
N PHE A 182 2.97 -36.86 30.99
CA PHE A 182 3.33 -35.66 30.23
C PHE A 182 3.48 -34.43 31.12
N TYR A 183 2.60 -34.23 32.12
CA TYR A 183 2.72 -33.10 33.04
C TYR A 183 3.95 -33.22 33.94
N VAL A 184 4.26 -34.41 34.45
CA VAL A 184 5.52 -34.65 35.19
C VAL A 184 6.73 -34.32 34.33
N LEU A 185 6.72 -34.73 33.05
CA LEU A 185 7.79 -34.42 32.10
C LEU A 185 7.91 -32.91 31.85
N ILE A 186 6.80 -32.20 31.60
CA ILE A 186 6.78 -30.75 31.42
C ILE A 186 7.33 -30.04 32.65
N SER A 187 6.90 -30.44 33.85
CA SER A 187 7.40 -29.88 35.12
C SER A 187 8.89 -30.11 35.29
N LEU A 188 9.38 -31.32 35.01
CA LEU A 188 10.81 -31.67 35.09
C LEU A 188 11.64 -30.83 34.12
N LEU A 189 11.21 -30.70 32.86
CA LEU A 189 11.87 -29.90 31.85
C LEU A 189 11.93 -28.42 32.25
N ASN A 190 10.85 -27.87 32.79
CA ASN A 190 10.81 -26.49 33.27
C ASN A 190 11.72 -26.25 34.50
N ILE A 191 11.80 -27.22 35.43
CA ILE A 191 12.75 -27.19 36.56
C ILE A 191 14.18 -27.20 36.03
N ILE A 192 14.51 -28.09 35.08
CA ILE A 192 15.84 -28.15 34.47
C ILE A 192 16.19 -26.82 33.80
N ALA A 193 15.27 -26.26 33.00
CA ALA A 193 15.46 -24.96 32.36
C ALA A 193 15.73 -23.86 33.39
N PHE A 194 14.99 -23.84 34.50
CA PHE A 194 15.21 -22.90 35.59
C PHE A 194 16.58 -23.08 36.26
N VAL A 195 16.97 -24.31 36.61
CA VAL A 195 18.24 -24.59 37.26
C VAL A 195 19.41 -24.22 36.36
N VAL A 196 19.34 -24.52 35.06
CA VAL A 196 20.37 -24.14 34.08
C VAL A 196 20.48 -22.62 33.98
N SER A 197 19.36 -21.92 33.77
CA SER A 197 19.33 -20.45 33.73
C SER A 197 19.86 -19.82 35.02
N TYR A 198 19.50 -20.37 36.18
CA TYR A 198 19.96 -19.87 37.47
C TYR A 198 21.47 -20.08 37.68
N ARG A 199 22.01 -21.24 37.29
CA ARG A 199 23.46 -21.50 37.34
C ARG A 199 24.22 -20.54 36.45
N ASP A 200 23.72 -20.28 35.25
CA ASP A 200 24.34 -19.33 34.33
C ASP A 200 24.26 -17.90 34.89
N ALA A 201 23.11 -17.48 35.44
CA ALA A 201 22.93 -16.19 36.12
C ALA A 201 23.92 -15.98 37.27
N LYS A 202 24.09 -17.02 38.10
CA LYS A 202 25.05 -17.00 39.21
C LYS A 202 26.50 -16.89 38.71
N LYS A 203 26.87 -17.61 37.66
CA LYS A 203 28.21 -17.49 37.03
C LYS A 203 28.47 -16.08 36.47
N ALA A 204 27.44 -15.39 36.01
CA ALA A 204 27.53 -14.02 35.54
C ALA A 204 27.51 -12.96 36.66
N GLY A 205 27.48 -13.37 37.95
CA GLY A 205 27.43 -12.47 39.09
C GLY A 205 26.11 -11.72 39.24
N GLN A 206 25.03 -12.19 38.61
CA GLN A 206 23.72 -11.55 38.70
C GLN A 206 22.94 -12.09 39.89
N SER A 207 22.25 -11.20 40.62
CA SER A 207 21.29 -11.59 41.64
C SER A 207 19.99 -12.11 41.00
N LEU A 208 19.23 -12.95 41.72
CA LEU A 208 17.93 -13.45 41.25
C LEU A 208 16.97 -12.30 40.86
N ARG A 209 17.02 -11.19 41.62
CA ARG A 209 16.25 -9.96 41.34
C ARG A 209 16.71 -9.26 40.06
N GLY A 210 18.00 -9.29 39.76
CA GLY A 210 18.53 -8.78 38.49
C GLY A 210 18.03 -9.61 37.31
N MET A 211 18.07 -10.94 37.45
CA MET A 211 17.57 -11.88 36.44
C MET A 211 16.07 -11.68 36.17
N THR A 212 15.23 -11.62 37.22
CA THR A 212 13.78 -11.40 37.04
C THR A 212 13.49 -10.09 36.32
N LEU A 213 14.15 -8.99 36.69
CA LEU A 213 13.91 -7.68 36.10
C LEU A 213 14.29 -7.64 34.61
N GLU A 214 15.44 -8.22 34.24
CA GLU A 214 15.88 -8.28 32.85
C GLU A 214 14.99 -9.20 32.01
N THR A 215 14.55 -10.34 32.56
CA THR A 215 13.59 -11.23 31.90
C THR A 215 12.24 -10.54 31.69
N ILE A 216 11.74 -9.77 32.66
CA ILE A 216 10.50 -8.98 32.52
C ILE A 216 10.64 -7.96 31.40
N LYS A 217 11.73 -7.19 31.37
CA LYS A 217 12.00 -6.23 30.28
C LYS A 217 12.04 -6.92 28.91
N GLY A 218 12.75 -8.04 28.81
CA GLY A 218 12.83 -8.85 27.58
C GLY A 218 11.45 -9.33 27.14
N SER A 219 10.63 -9.82 28.08
CA SER A 219 9.27 -10.30 27.81
C SER A 219 8.37 -9.18 27.29
N PHE A 220 8.46 -7.95 27.84
CA PHE A 220 7.73 -6.79 27.32
C PHE A 220 8.14 -6.41 25.89
N VAL A 221 9.42 -6.51 25.55
CA VAL A 221 9.90 -6.26 24.17
C VAL A 221 9.33 -7.29 23.20
N VAL A 222 9.33 -8.57 23.57
CA VAL A 222 8.75 -9.65 22.77
C VAL A 222 7.24 -9.47 22.62
N LEU A 223 6.52 -9.20 23.71
CA LEU A 223 5.07 -8.96 23.70
C LEU A 223 4.71 -7.79 22.77
N ARG A 224 5.43 -6.67 22.86
CA ARG A 224 5.25 -5.53 21.95
C ARG A 224 5.53 -5.92 20.50
N GLY A 225 6.53 -6.77 20.26
CA GLY A 225 6.85 -7.33 18.95
C GLY A 225 5.70 -8.16 18.37
N VAL A 226 5.11 -9.06 19.17
CA VAL A 226 3.97 -9.91 18.77
C VAL A 226 2.73 -9.07 18.47
N VAL A 227 2.37 -8.12 19.34
CA VAL A 227 1.23 -7.22 19.09
C VAL A 227 1.44 -6.43 17.80
N ARG A 228 2.66 -5.93 17.57
CA ARG A 228 3.01 -5.24 16.32
C ARG A 228 2.93 -6.17 15.11
N PHE A 229 3.39 -7.41 15.22
CA PHE A 229 3.32 -8.41 14.15
C PHE A 229 1.88 -8.77 13.80
N LEU A 230 1.03 -9.05 14.80
CA LEU A 230 -0.39 -9.32 14.62
C LEU A 230 -1.09 -8.12 13.96
N TRP A 231 -0.81 -6.90 14.43
CA TRP A 231 -1.35 -5.67 13.85
C TRP A 231 -0.93 -5.48 12.38
N LEU A 232 0.36 -5.66 12.07
CA LEU A 232 0.86 -5.58 10.69
C LEU A 232 0.28 -6.68 9.80
N THR A 233 0.12 -7.89 10.33
CA THR A 233 -0.49 -9.01 9.60
C THR A 233 -1.96 -8.74 9.32
N CYS A 234 -2.71 -8.19 10.28
CA CYS A 234 -4.09 -7.74 10.07
C CYS A 234 -4.18 -6.64 9.01
N ILE A 235 -3.32 -5.62 9.06
CA ILE A 235 -3.27 -4.56 8.03
C ILE A 235 -2.94 -5.16 6.66
N ALA A 236 -1.93 -6.03 6.60
CA ALA A 236 -1.56 -6.71 5.36
C ALA A 236 -2.72 -7.53 4.82
N PHE A 237 -3.40 -8.30 5.67
CA PHE A 237 -4.57 -9.08 5.30
C PHE A 237 -5.70 -8.19 4.77
N LEU A 238 -6.06 -7.12 5.48
CA LEU A 238 -7.07 -6.15 5.06
C LEU A 238 -6.69 -5.42 3.76
N TYR A 239 -5.41 -5.23 3.48
CA TYR A 239 -4.94 -4.58 2.25
C TYR A 239 -4.86 -5.55 1.05
N TYR A 240 -4.41 -6.79 1.27
CA TYR A 240 -4.20 -7.78 0.21
C TYR A 240 -5.47 -8.59 -0.10
N LEU A 241 -6.34 -8.86 0.86
CA LEU A 241 -7.56 -9.62 0.65
C LEU A 241 -8.47 -8.97 -0.42
N PRO A 242 -8.76 -7.65 -0.38
CA PRO A 242 -9.54 -7.02 -1.44
C PRO A 242 -8.85 -7.09 -2.81
N GLN A 243 -7.51 -7.07 -2.85
CA GLN A 243 -6.77 -7.22 -4.12
C GLN A 243 -6.88 -8.63 -4.69
N LEU A 244 -6.82 -9.65 -3.84
CA LEU A 244 -6.99 -11.05 -4.22
C LEU A 244 -8.42 -11.28 -4.72
N VAL A 245 -9.43 -10.86 -3.94
CA VAL A 245 -10.84 -10.94 -4.34
C VAL A 245 -11.07 -10.22 -5.66
N PHE A 246 -10.56 -8.98 -5.80
CA PHE A 246 -10.70 -8.21 -7.04
C PHE A 246 -9.95 -8.84 -8.22
N ARG A 247 -8.87 -9.61 -8.00
CA ARG A 247 -8.18 -10.37 -9.05
C ARG A 247 -8.97 -11.59 -9.51
N CYS A 248 -9.84 -12.16 -8.69
CA CYS A 248 -10.69 -13.30 -9.05
C CYS A 248 -11.97 -12.91 -9.79
N LEU A 249 -12.45 -11.65 -9.67
CA LEU A 249 -13.70 -11.20 -10.30
C LEU A 249 -13.66 -11.23 -11.86
N PRO A 250 -14.80 -11.40 -12.54
CA PRO A 250 -14.85 -11.36 -14.00
C PRO A 250 -14.50 -9.98 -14.57
N LEU A 251 -14.00 -9.94 -15.82
CA LEU A 251 -13.59 -8.68 -16.48
C LEU A 251 -14.75 -7.68 -16.64
N SER A 252 -15.98 -8.18 -16.78
CA SER A 252 -17.21 -7.38 -16.84
C SER A 252 -17.41 -6.52 -15.59
N PHE A 253 -17.06 -7.04 -14.41
CA PHE A 253 -17.14 -6.30 -13.15
C PHE A 253 -15.89 -5.45 -12.89
N LYS A 254 -14.70 -5.96 -13.25
CA LYS A 254 -13.43 -5.24 -13.07
C LYS A 254 -13.36 -3.94 -13.88
N ALA A 255 -13.88 -3.93 -15.10
CA ALA A 255 -13.73 -2.79 -16.01
C ALA A 255 -14.45 -1.52 -15.50
N PRO A 256 -15.76 -1.55 -15.14
CA PRO A 256 -16.45 -0.40 -14.53
C PRO A 256 -15.77 0.11 -13.27
N VAL A 257 -15.36 -0.78 -12.36
CA VAL A 257 -14.69 -0.39 -11.10
C VAL A 257 -13.34 0.29 -11.38
N ARG A 258 -12.55 -0.24 -12.33
CA ARG A 258 -11.28 0.40 -12.74
C ARG A 258 -11.50 1.78 -13.37
N ILE A 259 -12.52 1.90 -14.22
CA ILE A 259 -12.88 3.19 -14.84
C ILE A 259 -13.34 4.17 -13.77
N GLY A 260 -14.24 3.77 -12.87
CA GLY A 260 -14.72 4.58 -11.76
C GLY A 260 -13.59 5.05 -10.84
N ARG A 261 -12.73 4.13 -10.39
CA ARG A 261 -11.54 4.49 -9.58
C ARG A 261 -10.63 5.47 -10.32
N ARG A 262 -10.37 5.22 -11.61
CA ARG A 262 -9.52 6.10 -12.42
C ARG A 262 -10.16 7.47 -12.64
N HIS A 263 -11.49 7.53 -12.76
CA HIS A 263 -12.25 8.78 -12.84
C HIS A 263 -12.12 9.59 -11.55
N VAL A 264 -12.28 8.97 -10.37
CA VAL A 264 -12.09 9.61 -9.06
C VAL A 264 -10.67 10.16 -8.91
N VAL A 265 -9.66 9.36 -9.28
CA VAL A 265 -8.25 9.82 -9.26
C VAL A 265 -8.04 11.02 -10.18
N LYS A 266 -8.63 11.02 -11.39
CA LYS A 266 -8.55 12.17 -12.30
C LYS A 266 -9.27 13.40 -11.77
N ALA A 267 -10.41 13.23 -11.09
CA ALA A 267 -11.13 14.33 -10.46
C ALA A 267 -10.30 14.96 -9.35
N ALA A 268 -9.72 14.14 -8.46
CA ALA A 268 -8.84 14.60 -7.39
C ALA A 268 -7.60 15.34 -7.94
N LEU A 269 -6.91 14.76 -8.92
CA LEU A 269 -5.77 15.43 -9.58
C LEU A 269 -6.19 16.71 -10.31
N GLY A 270 -7.38 16.73 -10.91
CA GLY A 270 -7.94 17.92 -11.54
C GLY A 270 -8.17 19.06 -10.55
N MET A 271 -8.68 18.75 -9.37
CA MET A 271 -8.86 19.72 -8.28
C MET A 271 -7.50 20.26 -7.80
N GLU A 272 -6.53 19.38 -7.57
CA GLU A 272 -5.17 19.76 -7.17
C GLU A 272 -4.51 20.68 -8.20
N GLN A 273 -4.56 20.31 -9.48
CA GLN A 273 -4.03 21.14 -10.57
C GLN A 273 -4.73 22.49 -10.70
N GLN A 274 -6.05 22.55 -10.51
CA GLN A 274 -6.77 23.82 -10.51
C GLN A 274 -6.32 24.71 -9.35
N THR A 275 -6.07 24.14 -8.17
CA THR A 275 -5.53 24.90 -7.04
C THR A 275 -4.10 25.37 -7.29
N GLU A 276 -3.22 24.52 -7.83
CA GLU A 276 -1.85 24.89 -8.20
C GLU A 276 -1.84 26.02 -9.24
N MET A 277 -2.67 25.92 -10.28
CA MET A 277 -2.78 26.94 -11.32
C MET A 277 -3.31 28.28 -10.76
N LYS A 278 -4.30 28.24 -9.85
CA LYS A 278 -4.79 29.44 -9.16
C LYS A 278 -3.71 30.07 -8.29
N VAL A 279 -2.97 29.27 -7.53
CA VAL A 279 -1.85 29.74 -6.69
C VAL A 279 -0.75 30.33 -7.56
N MET A 280 -0.33 29.64 -8.63
CA MET A 280 0.67 30.17 -9.56
C MET A 280 0.22 31.47 -10.22
N LYS A 281 -1.06 31.58 -10.59
CA LYS A 281 -1.62 32.82 -11.13
C LYS A 281 -1.57 33.93 -10.09
N LEU A 282 -2.00 33.69 -8.85
CA LEU A 282 -1.91 34.63 -7.75
C LEU A 282 -0.47 35.03 -7.45
N THR A 283 0.47 34.09 -7.38
CA THR A 283 1.90 34.39 -7.20
C THR A 283 2.43 35.22 -8.35
N THR A 284 2.01 34.92 -9.59
CA THR A 284 2.39 35.72 -10.76
C THR A 284 1.80 37.13 -10.65
N ASP A 285 0.55 37.28 -10.26
CA ASP A 285 -0.14 38.57 -10.15
C ASP A 285 0.44 39.40 -8.99
N VAL A 286 0.72 38.79 -7.83
CA VAL A 286 1.46 39.41 -6.72
C VAL A 286 2.88 39.79 -7.14
N SER A 287 3.58 38.91 -7.87
CA SER A 287 4.91 39.22 -8.38
C SER A 287 4.88 40.37 -9.38
N LYS A 288 3.83 40.47 -10.21
CA LYS A 288 3.61 41.58 -11.15
C LYS A 288 3.28 42.88 -10.43
N MET A 289 2.44 42.83 -9.39
CA MET A 289 2.15 43.98 -8.53
C MET A 289 3.42 44.46 -7.82
N ARG A 290 4.21 43.53 -7.27
CA ARG A 290 5.50 43.85 -6.63
C ARG A 290 6.56 44.29 -7.64
N SER A 291 6.52 43.77 -8.86
CA SER A 291 7.38 44.14 -9.98
C SER A 291 6.76 45.23 -10.86
N GLU A 292 5.82 46.03 -10.35
CA GLU A 292 5.36 47.24 -11.04
C GLU A 292 6.48 48.24 -11.34
N LYS A 293 7.73 47.94 -10.92
CA LYS A 293 8.92 48.33 -11.67
C LYS A 293 8.91 47.76 -13.11
N LYS A 294 8.32 48.55 -14.02
CA LYS A 294 8.61 48.67 -15.47
C LYS A 294 7.89 47.73 -16.45
N ARG A 295 6.56 47.56 -16.38
CA ARG A 295 5.82 47.57 -17.67
C ARG A 295 5.98 48.98 -18.22
N TYR A 296 6.50 49.14 -19.44
CA TYR A 296 6.72 50.46 -20.01
C TYR A 296 5.40 51.24 -19.97
N ARG A 297 5.35 52.32 -19.18
CA ARG A 297 4.12 53.09 -18.89
C ARG A 297 3.90 54.21 -19.91
N GLY A 298 4.51 54.11 -21.10
CA GLY A 298 4.72 55.28 -21.94
C GLY A 298 5.71 56.24 -21.28
N GLY A 299 6.01 57.31 -22.00
CA GLY A 299 6.87 58.39 -21.54
C GLY A 299 7.86 58.78 -22.62
N ASP A 300 7.87 60.08 -22.91
CA ASP A 300 8.75 60.71 -23.89
C ASP A 300 10.19 60.44 -23.46
N GLY A 301 10.80 59.41 -24.08
CA GLY A 301 12.24 59.31 -24.04
C GLY A 301 12.82 60.57 -24.69
N ALA A 302 14.06 60.93 -24.37
CA ALA A 302 14.76 61.98 -25.10
C ALA A 302 14.61 61.71 -26.61
N GLY A 303 14.04 62.68 -27.33
CA GLY A 303 13.81 62.58 -28.76
C GLY A 303 15.13 62.23 -29.43
N THR A 304 15.15 61.12 -30.16
CA THR A 304 16.28 60.76 -31.01
C THR A 304 15.87 60.96 -32.45
N PRO A 305 16.77 61.39 -33.36
CA PRO A 305 16.44 61.53 -34.78
C PRO A 305 15.87 60.23 -35.38
N LEU A 306 16.33 59.07 -34.89
CA LEU A 306 15.79 57.77 -35.27
C LEU A 306 14.34 57.57 -34.82
N ALA A 307 13.98 58.00 -33.59
CA ALA A 307 12.61 57.90 -33.10
C ALA A 307 11.67 58.82 -33.88
N GLU A 308 12.12 60.02 -34.26
CA GLU A 308 11.36 60.95 -35.11
C GLU A 308 11.14 60.36 -36.51
N PHE A 309 12.19 59.83 -37.15
CA PHE A 309 12.08 59.14 -38.43
C PHE A 309 11.10 57.95 -38.40
N LEU A 310 11.18 57.11 -37.36
CA LEU A 310 10.31 55.94 -37.18
C LEU A 310 8.90 56.31 -36.69
N SER A 311 8.66 57.56 -36.28
CA SER A 311 7.33 58.02 -35.89
C SER A 311 6.41 58.18 -37.11
N ILE A 312 7.00 58.42 -38.29
CA ILE A 312 6.29 58.44 -39.58
C ILE A 312 5.94 57.00 -39.95
N TYR A 313 4.65 56.67 -39.91
CA TYR A 313 4.17 55.30 -40.05
C TYR A 313 4.56 54.64 -41.38
N ASP A 314 4.45 55.36 -42.50
CA ASP A 314 4.80 54.82 -43.82
C ASP A 314 6.29 54.46 -43.91
N MET A 315 7.16 55.32 -43.35
CA MET A 315 8.59 55.04 -43.25
C MET A 315 8.86 53.82 -42.37
N LEU A 316 8.15 53.70 -41.24
CA LEU A 316 8.25 52.55 -40.36
C LEU A 316 7.85 51.25 -41.08
N ILE A 317 6.80 51.26 -41.91
CA ILE A 317 6.39 50.07 -42.68
C ILE A 317 7.44 49.72 -43.74
N LEU A 318 7.95 50.70 -44.50
CA LEU A 318 9.02 50.46 -45.48
C LEU A 318 10.27 49.86 -44.82
N VAL A 319 10.65 50.35 -43.65
CA VAL A 319 11.75 49.75 -42.84
C VAL A 319 11.39 48.34 -42.38
N THR A 320 10.15 48.13 -41.93
CA THR A 320 9.66 46.84 -41.43
C THR A 320 9.71 45.75 -42.50
N GLU A 321 9.42 46.08 -43.77
CA GLU A 321 9.48 45.13 -44.89
C GLU A 321 10.90 44.58 -45.14
N GLN A 322 11.92 45.40 -44.87
CA GLN A 322 13.33 45.04 -45.01
C GLN A 322 13.90 44.32 -43.77
N LEU A 323 13.10 44.15 -42.72
CA LEU A 323 13.53 43.58 -41.46
C LEU A 323 12.90 42.22 -41.17
N HIS A 324 13.60 41.41 -40.36
CA HIS A 324 12.98 40.24 -39.75
C HIS A 324 12.19 40.67 -38.50
N TYR A 325 11.16 39.90 -38.16
CA TYR A 325 10.33 40.18 -36.99
C TYR A 325 11.14 40.33 -35.69
N ILE A 326 12.21 39.56 -35.55
CA ILE A 326 13.10 39.64 -34.39
C ILE A 326 13.85 40.98 -34.33
N ASP A 327 14.15 41.57 -35.49
CA ASP A 327 14.86 42.85 -35.59
C ASP A 327 13.92 43.98 -35.19
N MET A 328 12.63 43.92 -35.55
CA MET A 328 11.62 44.84 -35.03
C MET A 328 11.47 44.76 -33.50
N VAL A 329 11.49 43.55 -32.94
CA VAL A 329 11.46 43.36 -31.48
C VAL A 329 12.72 43.94 -30.83
N ASN A 330 13.90 43.77 -31.44
CA ASN A 330 15.15 44.34 -30.94
C ASN A 330 15.18 45.87 -31.07
N LEU A 331 14.72 46.42 -32.19
CA LEU A 331 14.59 47.86 -32.45
C LEU A 331 13.73 48.54 -31.38
N SER A 332 12.60 47.93 -31.01
CA SER A 332 11.73 48.43 -29.92
C SER A 332 12.37 48.41 -28.52
N ARG A 333 13.56 47.83 -28.37
CA ARG A 333 14.30 47.76 -27.09
C ARG A 333 15.51 48.69 -27.05
N VAL A 334 15.85 49.36 -28.16
CA VAL A 334 17.04 50.21 -28.26
C VAL A 334 16.94 51.44 -27.35
N SER A 335 15.82 52.16 -27.40
CA SER A 335 15.56 53.31 -26.52
C SER A 335 14.07 53.42 -26.17
N LYS A 336 13.72 54.23 -25.16
CA LYS A 336 12.32 54.51 -24.82
C LYS A 336 11.59 55.25 -25.93
N SER A 337 12.21 56.26 -26.53
CA SER A 337 11.62 57.05 -27.62
C SER A 337 11.39 56.21 -28.86
N VAL A 338 12.36 55.38 -29.27
CA VAL A 338 12.20 54.43 -30.39
C VAL A 338 11.11 53.42 -30.08
N ARG A 339 11.01 52.95 -28.83
CA ARG A 339 9.93 52.03 -28.44
C ARG A 339 8.55 52.66 -28.61
N GLU A 340 8.35 53.90 -28.20
CA GLU A 340 7.07 54.59 -28.38
C GLU A 340 6.78 54.84 -29.86
N SER A 341 7.80 55.21 -30.65
CA SER A 341 7.63 55.38 -32.10
C SER A 341 7.31 54.09 -32.83
N VAL A 342 7.83 52.93 -32.39
CA VAL A 342 7.68 51.64 -33.07
C VAL A 342 6.50 50.82 -32.52
N LEU A 343 6.36 50.72 -31.21
CA LEU A 343 5.33 49.97 -30.48
C LEU A 343 4.74 50.84 -29.35
N PRO A 344 3.98 51.89 -29.69
CA PRO A 344 3.32 52.75 -28.70
C PRO A 344 2.34 51.92 -27.87
N LEU A 345 2.13 52.34 -26.63
CA LEU A 345 1.32 51.57 -25.69
C LEU A 345 -0.14 51.44 -26.15
N GLN A 346 -0.67 52.47 -26.81
CA GLN A 346 -2.07 52.54 -27.27
C GLN A 346 -2.35 51.58 -28.44
N ASP A 347 -1.39 51.41 -29.36
CA ASP A 347 -1.55 50.58 -30.57
C ASP A 347 -0.74 49.27 -30.55
N TYR A 348 -0.25 48.85 -29.39
CA TYR A 348 0.69 47.73 -29.28
C TYR A 348 0.23 46.46 -30.02
N ASP A 349 -1.01 46.05 -29.80
CA ASP A 349 -1.56 44.82 -30.39
C ASP A 349 -1.76 44.94 -31.91
N ARG A 350 -2.30 46.08 -32.37
CA ARG A 350 -2.47 46.39 -33.80
C ARG A 350 -1.11 46.37 -34.49
N ARG A 351 -0.11 47.08 -33.96
CA ARG A 351 1.23 47.14 -34.57
C ARG A 351 1.94 45.80 -34.60
N ILE A 352 1.77 44.94 -33.59
CA ILE A 352 2.33 43.58 -33.64
C ILE A 352 1.73 42.76 -34.79
N SER A 353 0.42 42.84 -35.02
CA SER A 353 -0.20 42.13 -36.14
C SER A 353 0.34 42.63 -37.49
N VAL A 354 0.48 43.95 -37.64
CA VAL A 354 1.06 44.59 -38.82
C VAL A 354 2.51 44.15 -39.02
N PHE A 355 3.35 44.20 -37.99
CA PHE A 355 4.75 43.77 -38.12
C PHE A 355 4.88 42.30 -38.48
N LYS A 356 4.01 41.41 -37.99
CA LYS A 356 3.99 40.02 -38.45
C LYS A 356 3.62 39.93 -39.94
N LEU A 357 2.72 40.78 -40.42
CA LEU A 357 2.34 40.83 -41.82
C LEU A 357 3.48 41.31 -42.73
N TYR A 358 4.19 42.37 -42.37
CA TYR A 358 5.20 43.01 -43.25
C TYR A 358 6.63 42.47 -43.08
N THR A 359 7.02 42.00 -41.90
CA THR A 359 8.38 41.45 -41.70
C THR A 359 8.59 40.11 -42.37
N CYS A 360 9.86 39.80 -42.66
CA CYS A 360 10.28 38.58 -43.36
C CYS A 360 9.58 38.45 -44.74
N HIS A 361 9.58 39.54 -45.51
CA HIS A 361 8.92 39.60 -46.81
C HIS A 361 9.39 38.48 -47.76
N GLY A 362 8.47 37.96 -48.58
CA GLY A 362 8.78 36.94 -49.60
C GLY A 362 9.16 35.55 -49.08
N SER A 363 8.99 35.27 -47.79
CA SER A 363 9.40 33.99 -47.18
C SER A 363 8.28 33.32 -46.40
N GLU A 364 8.32 31.99 -46.32
CA GLU A 364 7.40 31.23 -45.46
C GLU A 364 7.65 31.58 -43.98
N LYS A 365 6.55 31.82 -43.27
CA LYS A 365 6.54 32.32 -41.89
C LYS A 365 6.17 31.21 -40.92
N TRP A 366 7.01 31.01 -39.91
CA TRP A 366 6.83 30.03 -38.85
C TRP A 366 6.83 30.70 -37.49
N ARG A 367 6.50 29.95 -36.43
CA ARG A 367 6.65 30.39 -35.05
C ARG A 367 7.91 29.79 -34.45
N CYS A 368 8.67 30.62 -33.74
CA CYS A 368 9.79 30.18 -32.92
C CYS A 368 9.27 29.18 -31.87
N TRP A 369 9.85 28.00 -31.83
CA TRP A 369 9.48 26.92 -30.91
C TRP A 369 9.60 27.33 -29.43
N MET A 370 10.54 28.23 -29.12
CA MET A 370 10.76 28.71 -27.76
C MET A 370 9.85 29.88 -27.38
N CYS A 371 9.85 30.97 -28.17
CA CYS A 371 9.22 32.24 -27.78
C CYS A 371 7.94 32.61 -28.54
N GLU A 372 7.53 31.82 -29.54
CA GLU A 372 6.37 32.06 -30.43
C GLU A 372 6.48 33.29 -31.36
N ASN A 373 7.61 34.01 -31.34
CA ASN A 373 7.89 35.05 -32.32
C ASN A 373 7.88 34.50 -33.75
N GLN A 374 7.46 35.32 -34.70
CA GLN A 374 7.54 34.96 -36.10
C GLN A 374 9.01 34.82 -36.53
N ILE A 375 9.28 33.79 -37.32
CA ILE A 375 10.56 33.50 -37.94
C ILE A 375 10.34 33.15 -39.41
N CYS A 376 11.39 33.22 -40.21
CA CYS A 376 11.42 32.75 -41.59
C CYS A 376 12.67 31.91 -41.83
N LYS A 377 12.80 31.34 -43.03
CA LYS A 377 13.94 30.47 -43.41
C LYS A 377 15.32 31.10 -43.17
N THR A 378 15.47 32.42 -43.34
CA THR A 378 16.77 33.10 -43.20
C THR A 378 17.12 33.44 -41.74
N CYS A 379 16.13 33.73 -40.90
CA CYS A 379 16.35 34.10 -39.50
C CYS A 379 16.07 32.97 -38.50
N SER A 380 15.60 31.81 -38.98
CA SER A 380 15.46 30.58 -38.21
C SER A 380 16.80 29.90 -38.00
N GLN A 381 17.02 29.42 -36.79
CA GLN A 381 18.13 28.54 -36.42
C GLN A 381 17.55 27.18 -36.00
N ARG A 382 18.31 26.10 -36.22
CA ARG A 382 17.85 24.72 -36.01
C ARG A 382 18.73 23.94 -35.00
N PRO A 383 18.82 24.38 -33.73
CA PRO A 383 19.54 23.61 -32.72
C PRO A 383 18.93 22.21 -32.53
N LEU A 384 19.81 21.25 -32.20
CA LEU A 384 19.44 19.86 -31.96
C LEU A 384 19.08 19.65 -30.49
N ILE A 385 17.80 19.83 -30.17
CA ILE A 385 17.31 19.75 -28.79
C ILE A 385 16.89 18.32 -28.44
N PRO A 386 17.31 17.74 -27.30
CA PRO A 386 16.87 16.42 -26.87
C PRO A 386 15.35 16.36 -26.64
N LEU A 387 14.71 15.28 -27.09
CA LEU A 387 13.29 15.05 -26.86
C LEU A 387 13.07 14.56 -25.42
N THR A 388 12.85 15.48 -24.49
CA THR A 388 12.57 15.14 -23.09
C THR A 388 11.15 14.60 -22.88
N THR A 389 10.89 14.09 -21.67
CA THR A 389 9.58 13.56 -21.26
C THR A 389 8.45 14.58 -21.46
N LEU A 390 8.68 15.84 -21.10
CA LEU A 390 7.68 16.92 -21.22
C LEU A 390 7.37 17.23 -22.68
N LEU A 391 8.40 17.34 -23.52
CA LEU A 391 8.23 17.57 -24.95
C LEU A 391 7.54 16.40 -25.65
N HIS A 392 7.87 15.16 -25.25
CA HIS A 392 7.15 13.98 -25.73
C HIS A 392 5.66 14.05 -25.39
N HIS A 393 5.33 14.45 -24.16
CA HIS A 393 3.93 14.60 -23.75
C HIS A 393 3.20 15.67 -24.56
N LEU A 394 3.85 16.80 -24.82
CA LEU A 394 3.28 17.90 -25.61
C LEU A 394 3.06 17.52 -27.07
N ASP A 395 4.02 16.81 -27.68
CA ASP A 395 3.99 16.50 -29.11
C ASP A 395 3.09 15.29 -29.42
N TYR A 396 3.01 14.29 -28.53
CA TYR A 396 2.39 13.00 -28.87
C TYR A 396 1.17 12.64 -28.03
N CYS A 397 0.85 13.34 -26.94
CA CYS A 397 -0.34 13.02 -26.15
C CYS A 397 -1.50 13.94 -26.55
N THR A 398 -2.67 13.36 -26.81
CA THR A 398 -3.87 14.14 -27.14
C THR A 398 -5.07 13.75 -26.27
N PRO A 399 -5.97 14.69 -25.93
CA PRO A 399 -7.05 14.43 -24.97
C PRO A 399 -8.31 13.86 -25.63
N TYR A 400 -8.86 12.83 -25.01
CA TYR A 400 -10.10 12.16 -25.40
C TYR A 400 -11.19 12.42 -24.35
N CYS A 401 -12.46 12.46 -24.79
CA CYS A 401 -13.60 12.47 -23.87
C CYS A 401 -13.83 11.07 -23.27
N THR A 402 -14.49 10.98 -22.11
CA THR A 402 -14.77 9.71 -21.43
C THR A 402 -15.44 8.65 -22.34
N PRO A 403 -16.43 8.99 -23.18
CA PRO A 403 -17.04 8.00 -24.08
C PRO A 403 -16.08 7.46 -25.15
N CYS A 404 -15.21 8.31 -25.72
CA CYS A 404 -14.19 7.86 -26.67
C CYS A 404 -13.11 7.02 -26.01
N TYR A 405 -12.71 7.38 -24.78
CA TYR A 405 -11.78 6.57 -23.99
C TYR A 405 -12.36 5.19 -23.66
N ASN A 406 -13.61 5.14 -23.20
CA ASN A 406 -14.27 3.91 -22.82
C ASN A 406 -14.46 2.97 -24.01
N THR A 407 -14.90 3.50 -25.15
CA THR A 407 -15.13 2.70 -26.37
C THR A 407 -13.84 2.17 -26.98
N ARG A 408 -12.80 3.01 -27.09
CA ARG A 408 -11.59 2.66 -27.85
C ARG A 408 -10.48 2.03 -27.02
N ILE A 409 -10.39 2.35 -25.72
CA ILE A 409 -9.22 1.99 -24.90
C ILE A 409 -9.62 1.11 -23.73
N ALA A 410 -10.60 1.54 -22.93
CA ALA A 410 -10.95 0.78 -21.73
C ALA A 410 -11.65 -0.55 -22.05
N ARG A 411 -12.46 -0.61 -23.12
CA ARG A 411 -13.22 -1.79 -23.54
C ARG A 411 -12.58 -2.56 -24.70
N HIS A 412 -11.51 -2.05 -25.29
CA HIS A 412 -10.83 -2.79 -26.35
C HIS A 412 -10.29 -4.09 -25.76
N ARG A 413 -10.80 -5.23 -26.25
CA ARG A 413 -10.34 -6.55 -25.83
C ARG A 413 -8.88 -6.67 -26.27
N THR A 414 -7.96 -6.49 -25.35
CA THR A 414 -6.56 -6.84 -25.61
C THR A 414 -6.49 -8.34 -25.79
N PRO A 415 -5.76 -8.83 -26.82
CA PRO A 415 -5.44 -10.23 -26.96
C PRO A 415 -4.90 -10.79 -25.64
N PRO A 416 -5.09 -12.08 -25.31
CA PRO A 416 -4.57 -12.68 -24.07
C PRO A 416 -3.09 -12.34 -23.81
N SER A 417 -2.26 -12.32 -24.86
CA SER A 417 -0.83 -11.96 -24.81
C SER A 417 -0.57 -10.50 -24.39
N GLU A 418 -1.51 -9.59 -24.61
CA GLU A 418 -1.40 -8.18 -24.24
C GLU A 418 -1.96 -7.87 -22.84
N ARG A 419 -2.67 -8.80 -22.20
CA ARG A 419 -3.21 -8.63 -20.83
C ARG A 419 -2.11 -8.47 -19.77
N LEU A 420 -0.92 -9.00 -20.03
CA LEU A 420 0.26 -8.85 -19.16
C LEU A 420 0.94 -7.49 -19.32
N LYS A 421 0.73 -6.79 -20.45
CA LYS A 421 1.33 -5.47 -20.67
C LYS A 421 0.64 -4.44 -19.78
N ARG A 422 1.41 -3.47 -19.28
CA ARG A 422 0.90 -2.35 -18.49
C ARG A 422 -0.23 -1.63 -19.24
N PRO A 423 -1.34 -1.26 -18.57
CA PRO A 423 -2.49 -0.62 -19.22
C PRO A 423 -2.26 0.86 -19.56
N TYR A 424 -1.13 1.41 -19.14
CA TYR A 424 -0.74 2.80 -19.37
C TYR A 424 0.42 2.90 -20.37
N CYS A 425 0.56 4.08 -20.95
CA CYS A 425 1.66 4.44 -21.84
C CYS A 425 2.98 4.52 -21.09
N ASP A 426 4.02 3.83 -21.60
CA ASP A 426 5.42 3.95 -21.18
C ASP A 426 6.32 4.38 -22.37
N CYS A 427 5.72 5.04 -23.38
CA CYS A 427 6.45 5.52 -24.58
C CYS A 427 7.24 6.80 -24.34
N ALA A 428 6.95 7.51 -23.25
CA ALA A 428 7.65 8.73 -22.89
C ALA A 428 9.05 8.39 -22.38
N PRO A 429 10.08 9.15 -22.77
CA PRO A 429 11.41 9.02 -22.20
C PRO A 429 11.37 9.16 -20.67
N ARG A 430 12.31 8.51 -19.97
CA ARG A 430 12.43 8.67 -18.51
C ARG A 430 12.74 10.13 -18.17
N PRO A 431 12.19 10.69 -17.07
CA PRO A 431 12.46 12.08 -16.69
C PRO A 431 13.90 12.25 -16.23
N ALA A 432 14.46 13.44 -16.45
CA ALA A 432 15.79 13.81 -15.97
C ALA A 432 15.87 13.79 -14.43
N ASN A 433 14.77 14.17 -13.77
CA ASN A 433 14.64 14.21 -12.32
C ASN A 433 13.61 13.17 -11.85
N PRO A 434 13.99 11.89 -11.67
CA PRO A 434 13.10 10.88 -11.13
C PRO A 434 12.73 11.19 -9.67
N ASN A 435 11.57 10.72 -9.23
CA ASN A 435 11.20 10.80 -7.83
C ASN A 435 12.11 9.92 -6.95
N LEU A 436 12.07 10.13 -5.62
CA LEU A 436 12.96 9.46 -4.67
C LEU A 436 12.91 7.93 -4.79
N TYR A 437 11.73 7.36 -4.98
CA TYR A 437 11.54 5.91 -5.14
C TYR A 437 12.17 5.38 -6.44
N MET A 438 11.95 6.07 -7.56
CA MET A 438 12.55 5.72 -8.86
C MET A 438 14.07 5.82 -8.83
N ARG A 439 14.62 6.80 -8.08
CA ARG A 439 16.05 6.97 -7.83
C ARG A 439 16.61 5.86 -6.94
N PHE A 440 15.88 5.45 -5.90
CA PHE A 440 16.26 4.34 -5.02
C PHE A 440 16.35 3.01 -5.78
N MET A 441 15.36 2.72 -6.63
CA MET A 441 15.28 1.42 -7.33
C MET A 441 16.30 1.24 -8.47
N LYS A 442 16.69 2.31 -9.18
CA LYS A 442 17.55 2.21 -10.37
C LYS A 442 18.86 3.00 -10.29
N GLY A 443 19.07 3.77 -9.23
CA GLY A 443 20.21 4.67 -9.07
C GLY A 443 20.13 5.92 -9.96
N SER A 444 20.90 6.96 -9.63
CA SER A 444 20.95 8.21 -10.40
C SER A 444 21.70 8.07 -11.74
N SER A 445 22.72 7.20 -11.78
CA SER A 445 23.52 6.96 -12.99
C SER A 445 22.67 6.47 -14.16
N HIS A 446 21.72 5.56 -13.90
CA HIS A 446 20.79 5.03 -14.91
C HIS A 446 19.99 6.13 -15.63
N TYR A 447 19.53 7.15 -14.90
CA TYR A 447 18.77 8.24 -15.51
C TYR A 447 19.68 9.21 -16.26
N LYS A 448 20.88 9.49 -15.74
CA LYS A 448 21.86 10.34 -16.42
C LYS A 448 22.30 9.76 -17.77
N SER A 449 22.65 8.47 -17.81
CA SER A 449 23.04 7.80 -19.06
C SER A 449 21.88 7.74 -20.07
N TYR A 450 20.66 7.52 -19.57
CA TYR A 450 19.46 7.56 -20.43
C TYR A 450 19.18 8.97 -20.97
N GLN A 451 19.37 10.03 -20.18
CA GLN A 451 19.22 11.42 -20.68
C GLN A 451 20.23 11.76 -21.78
N ALA A 452 21.47 11.27 -21.65
CA ALA A 452 22.52 11.51 -22.65
C ALA A 452 22.23 10.84 -24.01
N SER A 453 21.43 9.76 -24.01
CA SER A 453 21.07 8.98 -25.20
C SER A 453 19.71 9.36 -25.80
N LEU A 454 19.10 10.46 -25.34
CA LEU A 454 17.82 10.90 -25.90
C LEU A 454 17.96 11.32 -27.36
N PRO A 455 16.98 10.97 -28.22
CA PRO A 455 16.98 11.41 -29.59
C PRO A 455 16.87 12.94 -29.63
N LYS A 456 17.80 13.58 -30.35
CA LYS A 456 17.78 15.02 -30.57
C LYS A 456 16.95 15.33 -31.82
N LYS A 457 16.12 16.37 -31.75
CA LYS A 457 15.29 16.83 -32.86
C LYS A 457 15.63 18.27 -33.17
N ALA A 458 15.84 18.58 -34.45
CA ALA A 458 15.99 19.96 -34.91
C ALA A 458 14.70 20.74 -34.59
N ARG A 459 14.84 21.88 -33.91
CA ARG A 459 13.72 22.78 -33.57
C ARG A 459 14.00 24.16 -34.14
N GLU A 460 13.00 24.75 -34.78
CA GLU A 460 13.11 26.10 -35.33
C GLU A 460 13.05 27.12 -34.19
N VAL A 461 14.14 27.85 -33.95
CA VAL A 461 14.22 28.94 -32.98
C VAL A 461 14.63 30.24 -33.66
N CYS A 462 14.23 31.38 -33.10
CA CYS A 462 14.70 32.67 -33.60
C CYS A 462 16.16 32.90 -33.21
N ARG A 463 16.84 33.78 -33.97
CA ARG A 463 18.23 34.22 -33.71
C ARG A 463 18.50 34.58 -32.24
N ASN A 464 17.62 35.34 -31.58
CA ASN A 464 17.82 35.70 -30.16
C ASN A 464 17.73 34.50 -29.22
N CYS A 465 16.82 33.56 -29.46
CA CYS A 465 16.74 32.34 -28.65
C CYS A 465 17.98 31.46 -28.87
N ASN A 466 18.53 31.44 -30.08
CA ASN A 466 19.75 30.70 -30.39
C ASN A 466 21.01 31.22 -29.67
N LEU A 467 20.94 32.39 -29.02
CA LEU A 467 22.03 32.89 -28.17
C LEU A 467 22.16 32.08 -26.87
N HIS A 468 21.11 31.38 -26.45
CA HIS A 468 21.13 30.47 -25.32
C HIS A 468 21.73 29.12 -25.73
N ASN A 469 22.47 28.49 -24.82
CA ASN A 469 22.91 27.12 -25.03
C ASN A 469 21.71 26.13 -25.03
N ASP A 470 21.92 24.94 -25.60
CA ASP A 470 20.87 23.92 -25.73
C ASP A 470 20.19 23.57 -24.39
N MET A 471 20.97 23.57 -23.29
CA MET A 471 20.47 23.23 -21.94
C MET A 471 19.60 24.34 -21.36
N GLU A 472 19.97 25.61 -21.55
CA GLU A 472 19.17 26.77 -21.17
C GLU A 472 17.89 26.85 -21.98
N LEU A 473 17.99 26.64 -23.30
CA LEU A 473 16.82 26.58 -24.18
C LEU A 473 15.84 25.51 -23.73
N LEU A 474 16.36 24.33 -23.43
CA LEU A 474 15.56 23.22 -22.93
C LEU A 474 14.90 23.57 -21.60
N ALA A 475 15.65 24.09 -20.63
CA ALA A 475 15.13 24.46 -19.32
C ALA A 475 14.03 25.54 -19.42
N LEU A 476 14.22 26.55 -20.26
CA LEU A 476 13.22 27.59 -20.52
C LEU A 476 11.97 27.01 -21.17
N ARG A 477 12.13 26.13 -22.17
CA ARG A 477 11.01 25.50 -22.85
C ARG A 477 10.26 24.55 -21.94
N GLU A 478 10.94 23.77 -21.10
CA GLU A 478 10.29 22.84 -20.17
C GLU A 478 9.38 23.56 -19.17
N ARG A 479 9.84 24.70 -18.63
CA ARG A 479 9.01 25.55 -17.77
C ARG A 479 7.73 26.02 -18.47
N ARG A 480 7.82 26.38 -19.76
CA ARG A 480 6.65 26.75 -20.57
C ARG A 480 5.78 25.54 -20.88
N THR A 481 6.39 24.41 -21.22
CA THR A 481 5.71 23.17 -21.61
C THR A 481 4.85 22.62 -20.47
N ILE A 482 5.31 22.72 -19.22
CA ILE A 482 4.49 22.33 -18.05
C ILE A 482 3.19 23.12 -18.02
N LYS A 483 3.26 24.45 -18.19
CA LYS A 483 2.06 25.31 -18.22
C LYS A 483 1.16 24.97 -19.40
N GLU A 484 1.75 24.78 -20.59
CA GLU A 484 1.01 24.39 -21.79
C GLU A 484 0.29 23.04 -21.59
N LEU A 485 0.93 22.05 -20.97
CA LEU A 485 0.33 20.74 -20.70
C LEU A 485 -0.77 20.80 -19.63
N GLN A 486 -0.58 21.60 -18.58
CA GLN A 486 -1.56 21.81 -17.53
C GLN A 486 -2.80 22.55 -18.06
N GLU A 487 -2.62 23.56 -18.90
CA GLU A 487 -3.72 24.26 -19.59
C GLU A 487 -4.36 23.38 -20.69
N GLY A 488 -3.62 22.36 -21.16
CA GLY A 488 -4.00 21.48 -22.24
C GLY A 488 -3.94 22.16 -23.61
N ARG A 489 -2.85 22.89 -23.89
CA ARG A 489 -2.57 23.51 -25.19
C ARG A 489 -1.98 22.51 -26.19
N ARG A 490 -2.16 22.83 -27.47
CA ARG A 490 -1.59 22.13 -28.62
C ARG A 490 -0.16 22.60 -28.89
N SER A 491 0.75 21.66 -29.16
CA SER A 491 2.12 21.97 -29.60
C SER A 491 2.17 22.83 -30.87
N ALA A 492 1.29 22.56 -31.84
CA ALA A 492 1.36 23.18 -33.17
C ALA A 492 0.99 24.67 -33.21
N ASN A 493 0.00 25.10 -32.41
CA ASN A 493 -0.56 26.45 -32.52
C ASN A 493 -0.83 27.15 -31.18
N GLY A 494 -0.53 26.50 -30.04
CA GLY A 494 -0.77 27.03 -28.71
C GLY A 494 -2.25 27.12 -28.31
N GLN A 495 -3.18 26.65 -29.14
CA GLN A 495 -4.60 26.66 -28.81
C GLN A 495 -4.91 25.60 -27.75
N VAL A 496 -5.80 25.94 -26.83
CA VAL A 496 -6.31 25.01 -25.83
C VAL A 496 -7.15 23.92 -26.52
N TRP A 497 -6.96 22.67 -26.11
CA TRP A 497 -7.83 21.56 -26.47
C TRP A 497 -9.21 21.75 -25.85
N SER A 498 -10.11 22.40 -26.59
CA SER A 498 -11.54 22.46 -26.27
C SER A 498 -12.28 21.20 -26.71
N LYS A 499 -11.94 20.64 -27.89
CA LYS A 499 -12.63 19.46 -28.43
C LYS A 499 -11.80 18.19 -28.28
N CYS A 500 -12.51 17.06 -28.19
CA CYS A 500 -11.92 15.72 -28.22
C CYS A 500 -11.08 15.53 -29.50
N SER A 501 -9.86 15.02 -29.36
CA SER A 501 -8.94 14.86 -30.50
C SER A 501 -9.30 13.71 -31.46
N ARG A 502 -10.30 12.90 -31.13
CA ARG A 502 -10.80 11.86 -32.05
C ARG A 502 -11.51 12.55 -33.22
N VAL A 503 -11.01 12.30 -34.43
CA VAL A 503 -11.46 12.90 -35.70
C VAL A 503 -12.98 12.97 -35.83
N THR A 504 -13.70 11.91 -35.46
CA THR A 504 -15.17 11.81 -35.61
C THR A 504 -15.98 12.25 -34.40
N CYS A 505 -15.36 12.65 -33.28
CA CYS A 505 -16.08 12.88 -32.03
C CYS A 505 -16.58 14.32 -31.91
N GLY A 506 -15.69 15.31 -32.07
CA GLY A 506 -16.02 16.73 -31.95
C GLY A 506 -16.51 17.22 -30.57
N ARG A 507 -16.79 16.34 -29.60
CA ARG A 507 -17.34 16.71 -28.29
C ARG A 507 -16.42 17.64 -27.52
N ASP A 508 -17.03 18.59 -26.82
CA ASP A 508 -16.34 19.47 -25.90
C ASP A 508 -15.77 18.70 -24.70
N LEU A 509 -14.56 19.08 -24.30
CA LEU A 509 -13.84 18.60 -23.12
C LEU A 509 -14.05 19.50 -21.90
N GLY A 510 -14.82 20.59 -22.05
CA GLY A 510 -15.00 21.71 -21.12
C GLY A 510 -15.06 21.38 -19.63
N THR A 511 -16.00 20.56 -19.16
CA THR A 511 -16.17 20.31 -17.70
C THR A 511 -15.83 18.91 -17.25
N GLY A 512 -15.31 18.07 -18.14
CA GLY A 512 -15.09 16.66 -17.89
C GLY A 512 -13.62 16.29 -17.72
N PRO A 513 -13.35 15.03 -17.33
CA PRO A 513 -11.99 14.50 -17.33
C PRO A 513 -11.44 14.42 -18.77
N ARG A 514 -10.18 14.81 -18.93
CA ARG A 514 -9.41 14.68 -20.17
C ARG A 514 -8.61 13.38 -20.11
N TRP A 515 -8.87 12.47 -21.05
CA TRP A 515 -8.16 11.19 -21.15
C TRP A 515 -7.03 11.33 -22.17
N TRP A 516 -5.80 11.51 -21.69
CA TRP A 516 -4.64 11.75 -22.55
C TRP A 516 -4.13 10.46 -23.17
N ILE A 517 -4.13 10.37 -24.50
CA ILE A 517 -3.78 9.15 -25.24
C ILE A 517 -2.51 9.40 -26.03
N CYS A 518 -1.57 8.45 -25.98
CA CYS A 518 -0.37 8.51 -26.80
C CYS A 518 -0.69 8.20 -28.27
N THR A 519 -0.41 9.16 -29.15
CA THR A 519 -0.68 9.13 -30.60
C THR A 519 0.60 9.10 -31.44
N ARG A 520 1.75 8.81 -30.81
CA ARG A 520 3.02 8.60 -31.53
C ARG A 520 2.83 7.54 -32.61
N ILE A 521 3.36 7.77 -33.81
CA ILE A 521 3.37 6.78 -34.90
C ILE A 521 4.15 5.55 -34.42
N GLY A 522 3.55 4.36 -34.52
CA GLY A 522 4.07 3.13 -33.90
C GLY A 522 4.01 3.12 -32.37
N GLY A 523 3.29 4.07 -31.76
CA GLY A 523 3.12 4.21 -30.32
C GLY A 523 2.10 3.22 -29.74
N CYS A 524 2.00 3.21 -28.42
CA CYS A 524 1.19 2.21 -27.71
C CYS A 524 -0.33 2.43 -27.79
N GLY A 525 -0.82 3.62 -28.16
CA GLY A 525 -2.26 3.94 -28.14
C GLY A 525 -2.92 3.90 -26.76
N LYS A 526 -2.13 3.80 -25.68
CA LYS A 526 -2.62 3.67 -24.30
C LYS A 526 -2.79 5.02 -23.61
N GLU A 527 -3.50 4.99 -22.49
CA GLU A 527 -3.64 6.15 -21.60
C GLU A 527 -2.27 6.61 -21.07
N CYS A 528 -1.94 7.87 -21.28
CA CYS A 528 -0.87 8.55 -20.59
C CYS A 528 -1.35 8.98 -19.19
N THR A 529 -0.77 8.37 -18.16
CA THR A 529 -1.13 8.63 -16.76
C THR A 529 -0.25 9.71 -16.11
N SER A 530 0.54 10.44 -16.91
CA SER A 530 1.44 11.47 -16.39
C SER A 530 0.66 12.62 -15.77
N TRP A 531 1.09 13.04 -14.59
CA TRP A 531 0.55 14.16 -13.81
C TRP A 531 0.74 15.53 -14.45
N VAL A 532 1.60 15.67 -15.47
CA VAL A 532 1.88 16.95 -16.13
C VAL A 532 0.72 17.43 -17.01
N HIS A 533 -0.16 16.52 -17.41
CA HIS A 533 -1.31 16.82 -18.24
C HIS A 533 -2.45 17.40 -17.42
N GLY A 534 -3.12 18.43 -17.92
CA GLY A 534 -4.39 18.91 -17.37
C GLY A 534 -5.45 17.81 -17.35
N GLN A 535 -5.79 17.30 -16.17
CA GLN A 535 -6.66 16.12 -16.01
C GLN A 535 -8.13 16.45 -16.21
N TRP A 536 -8.51 17.72 -16.10
CA TRP A 536 -9.88 18.19 -16.14
C TRP A 536 -10.00 19.41 -17.07
N GLY A 537 -11.09 19.50 -17.81
CA GLY A 537 -11.38 20.72 -18.57
C GLY A 537 -11.75 21.90 -17.67
N SER A 538 -11.53 23.11 -18.15
CA SER A 538 -12.16 24.31 -17.62
C SER A 538 -13.36 24.68 -18.50
N LYS A 539 -14.46 25.16 -17.89
CA LYS A 539 -15.56 25.78 -18.63
C LYS A 539 -14.96 26.91 -19.48
N SER A 540 -14.98 26.75 -20.80
CA SER A 540 -14.72 27.87 -21.70
C SER A 540 -15.95 28.76 -21.68
N GLY A 541 -15.88 29.89 -20.98
CA GLY A 541 -16.83 30.99 -21.15
C GLY A 541 -17.91 31.10 -20.09
N GLU A 542 -17.58 31.82 -19.01
CA GLU A 542 -18.44 32.90 -18.50
C GLU A 542 -17.58 34.18 -18.27
N ASN A 543 -16.46 34.29 -19.00
CA ASN A 543 -15.74 35.54 -19.12
C ASN A 543 -16.33 36.25 -20.34
N LYS A 544 -17.18 37.24 -20.05
CA LYS A 544 -17.70 38.27 -20.94
C LYS A 544 -16.79 38.52 -22.13
N ASP A 545 -17.39 38.46 -23.31
CA ASP A 545 -16.89 39.08 -24.52
C ASP A 545 -16.39 40.50 -24.23
N LYS A 546 -15.07 40.66 -24.16
CA LYS A 546 -14.46 41.78 -24.88
C LYS A 546 -14.17 41.28 -26.28
N SER A 547 -15.26 41.11 -27.02
CA SER A 547 -15.25 41.19 -28.48
C SER A 547 -14.75 42.59 -28.81
N THR A 548 -13.44 42.72 -29.06
CA THR A 548 -12.95 43.81 -29.92
C THR A 548 -13.34 43.44 -31.34
N THR A 549 -14.61 43.59 -31.68
CA THR A 549 -15.09 43.77 -33.05
C THR A 549 -14.67 45.17 -33.46
N GLY A 550 -13.55 45.26 -34.16
CA GLY A 550 -13.29 46.39 -35.05
C GLY A 550 -14.10 46.16 -36.32
N GLU A 551 -15.36 46.59 -36.30
CA GLU A 551 -16.03 47.08 -37.50
C GLU A 551 -15.95 48.59 -37.44
N GLU A 552 -14.91 49.16 -38.04
CA GLU A 552 -14.86 50.52 -38.58
C GLU A 552 -13.52 50.68 -39.31
N ALA A 553 -13.56 50.39 -40.61
CA ALA A 553 -12.65 50.93 -41.62
C ALA A 553 -13.26 50.67 -43.01
N VAL A 554 -14.08 51.61 -43.46
CA VAL A 554 -13.76 52.36 -44.69
C VAL A 554 -13.38 53.76 -44.24
#